data_AF-Q481Y9-F1
#
_entry.id   AF-Q481Y9-F1
#
_cell.length_a   1.000
_cell.length_b   1.000
_cell.length_c   1.000
_cell.angle_alpha   90.00
_cell.angle_beta   90.00
_cell.angle_gamma   90.00
#
_symmetry.space_group_name_H-M   'P 1'
#
loop_
_entity.id
_entity.type
_entity.pdbx_description
1 polymer ?
#
loop_
_entity_poly.entity_id
_entity_poly.type
_entity_poly.pdbx_seq_one_letter_code
_entity_poly.pdbx_strand_id
1 'polypeptide(L)'
;MNLEQILLAISNPNDNELTIAGLEAAKVNWSVFYPELERLMDQFIADDTSLTDEQEAIVFFGTLLLAELKYSPALAKCLQLFARSDTYLTPIEAIFGDALTELTATLFFNVADGSTQTLSDYIVDGHQAMYCKASAIEAVFAQYEVGVIDKTELVEHVTRWLAAFLALPSSNNSFLISVLADSCIKYQLDDFKPQFIDLCDNDLFDEDRFKQCEVKAWDKANAAKLIESGNIQTKFNVVDTLNAWIVDDSNNEVADNMSNEDSDAFESLMGEDGLLADILYDENTILENSVPVSSLPTAGRNDPCPCGSGKKYKKCCLR
;
A
#
# COMPACT_ATOMS: atom_id res chain seq x y z
N MET A 1 -12.63 7.67 29.05
CA MET A 1 -11.31 7.09 29.32
C MET A 1 -10.30 8.23 29.32
N ASN A 2 -9.24 8.16 30.14
CA ASN A 2 -8.12 9.09 30.03
C ASN A 2 -7.19 8.66 28.87
N LEU A 3 -6.18 9.47 28.52
CA LEU A 3 -5.29 9.19 27.39
C LEU A 3 -4.60 7.82 27.52
N GLU A 4 -3.97 7.53 28.66
CA GLU A 4 -3.28 6.25 28.91
C GLU A 4 -4.19 5.04 28.69
N GLN A 5 -5.45 5.12 29.16
CA GLN A 5 -6.44 4.08 28.96
C GLN A 5 -6.82 3.91 27.48
N ILE A 6 -6.89 5.00 26.71
CA ILE A 6 -7.20 4.96 25.28
C ILE A 6 -6.06 4.29 24.51
N LEU A 7 -4.82 4.73 24.76
CA LEU A 7 -3.64 4.18 24.11
C LEU A 7 -3.51 2.68 24.39
N LEU A 8 -3.64 2.29 25.66
CA LEU A 8 -3.61 0.88 26.06
C LEU A 8 -4.73 0.06 25.42
N ALA A 9 -5.93 0.63 25.26
CA ALA A 9 -7.04 -0.08 24.61
C ALA A 9 -6.82 -0.28 23.11
N ILE A 10 -6.13 0.65 22.44
CA ILE A 10 -5.80 0.54 21.01
C ILE A 10 -4.64 -0.44 20.79
N SER A 11 -3.66 -0.45 21.68
CA SER A 11 -2.42 -1.22 21.52
C SER A 11 -2.46 -2.63 22.10
N ASN A 12 -3.60 -3.11 22.62
CA ASN A 12 -3.69 -4.41 23.28
C ASN A 12 -3.98 -5.54 22.26
N PRO A 13 -3.02 -6.45 22.00
CA PRO A 13 -3.17 -7.52 21.01
C PRO A 13 -4.02 -8.72 21.48
N ASN A 14 -4.48 -8.74 22.73
CA ASN A 14 -5.22 -9.89 23.29
C ASN A 14 -6.72 -9.91 22.92
N ASP A 15 -7.20 -8.92 22.19
CA ASP A 15 -8.53 -8.92 21.62
C ASP A 15 -8.38 -9.35 20.15
N ASN A 16 -8.76 -10.59 19.82
CA ASN A 16 -8.91 -11.03 18.42
C ASN A 16 -10.07 -10.26 17.72
N GLU A 17 -10.70 -9.31 18.41
CA GLU A 17 -11.68 -8.38 17.90
C GLU A 17 -11.01 -7.01 17.71
N LEU A 18 -11.40 -6.28 16.67
CA LEU A 18 -10.99 -4.89 16.47
C LEU A 18 -11.14 -4.11 17.79
N THR A 19 -10.22 -3.22 18.13
CA THR A 19 -10.20 -2.46 19.41
C THR A 19 -11.28 -1.36 19.48
N ILE A 20 -12.54 -1.71 19.19
CA ILE A 20 -13.68 -0.80 19.00
C ILE A 20 -13.81 0.18 20.17
N ALA A 21 -13.71 -0.30 21.41
CA ALA A 21 -13.80 0.56 22.59
C ALA A 21 -12.68 1.62 22.65
N GLY A 22 -11.46 1.25 22.24
CA GLY A 22 -10.32 2.17 22.13
C GLY A 22 -10.52 3.21 21.04
N LEU A 23 -10.95 2.78 19.85
CA LEU A 23 -11.22 3.65 18.70
C LEU A 23 -12.36 4.64 18.99
N GLU A 24 -13.47 4.19 19.56
CA GLU A 24 -14.58 5.06 19.96
C GLU A 24 -14.15 6.05 21.05
N ALA A 25 -13.37 5.60 22.02
CA ALA A 25 -12.85 6.49 23.06
C ALA A 25 -11.87 7.54 22.51
N ALA A 26 -11.02 7.19 21.55
CA ALA A 26 -10.15 8.12 20.85
C ALA A 26 -10.95 9.19 20.08
N LYS A 27 -12.00 8.78 19.35
CA LYS A 27 -12.90 9.70 18.65
C LYS A 27 -13.58 10.69 19.60
N VAL A 28 -14.13 10.21 20.72
CA VAL A 28 -14.79 11.07 21.72
C VAL A 28 -13.80 12.03 22.39
N ASN A 29 -12.54 11.64 22.55
CA ASN A 29 -11.51 12.42 23.24
C ASN A 29 -10.44 12.95 22.27
N TRP A 30 -10.84 13.27 21.04
CA TRP A 30 -9.92 13.57 19.93
C TRP A 30 -8.90 14.67 20.24
N SER A 31 -9.31 15.75 20.91
CA SER A 31 -8.42 16.87 21.27
C SER A 31 -7.30 16.48 22.23
N VAL A 32 -7.47 15.36 22.95
CA VAL A 32 -6.47 14.81 23.86
C VAL A 32 -5.64 13.71 23.18
N PHE A 33 -6.27 12.94 22.29
CA PHE A 33 -5.61 11.85 21.55
C PHE A 33 -4.70 12.36 20.41
N TYR A 34 -5.18 13.31 19.60
CA TYR A 34 -4.44 13.79 18.41
C TYR A 34 -3.02 14.30 18.72
N PRO A 35 -2.76 15.09 19.77
CA PRO A 35 -1.40 15.54 20.07
C PRO A 35 -0.40 14.39 20.30
N GLU A 36 -0.86 13.26 20.85
CA GLU A 36 -0.01 12.08 21.03
C GLU A 36 0.19 11.33 19.72
N LEU A 37 -0.86 11.18 18.90
CA LEU A 37 -0.73 10.64 17.54
C LEU A 37 0.27 11.45 16.72
N GLU A 38 0.14 12.78 16.71
CA GLU A 38 1.04 13.68 15.99
C GLU A 38 2.49 13.54 16.48
N ARG A 39 2.70 13.41 17.80
CA ARG A 39 4.03 13.14 18.39
C ARG A 39 4.62 11.81 17.90
N LEU A 40 3.82 10.76 17.77
CA LEU A 40 4.26 9.45 17.27
C LEU A 40 4.55 9.49 15.76
N MET A 41 3.75 10.20 14.98
CA MET A 41 4.04 10.46 13.57
C MET A 41 5.37 11.21 13.41
N ASP A 42 5.63 12.22 14.25
CA ASP A 42 6.90 12.94 14.27
C ASP A 42 8.08 12.05 14.64
N GLN A 43 7.91 11.15 15.60
CA GLN A 43 8.91 10.17 15.99
C GLN A 43 9.27 9.26 14.81
N PHE A 44 8.27 8.69 14.12
CA PHE A 44 8.49 7.89 12.91
C PHE A 44 9.12 8.68 11.77
N ILE A 45 8.69 9.93 11.56
CA ILE A 45 9.26 10.81 10.53
C ILE A 45 10.74 11.10 10.81
N ALA A 46 11.13 11.22 12.08
CA ALA A 46 12.51 11.44 12.47
C ALA A 46 13.37 10.17 12.33
N ASP A 47 12.83 9.02 12.71
CA ASP A 47 13.47 7.71 12.64
C ASP A 47 12.37 6.64 12.48
N ASP A 48 12.29 6.06 11.28
CA ASP A 48 11.25 5.12 10.89
C ASP A 48 11.42 3.72 11.51
N THR A 49 12.47 3.51 12.31
CA THR A 49 12.69 2.27 13.08
C THR A 49 12.47 2.44 14.59
N SER A 50 12.05 3.64 15.01
CA SER A 50 12.03 4.02 16.43
C SER A 50 10.72 3.72 17.17
N LEU A 51 9.67 3.31 16.46
CA LEU A 51 8.40 2.94 17.08
C LEU A 51 8.48 1.54 17.69
N THR A 52 7.69 1.35 18.74
CA THR A 52 7.39 0.03 19.31
C THR A 52 6.10 -0.52 18.69
N ASP A 53 5.89 -1.83 18.72
CA ASP A 53 4.68 -2.47 18.18
C ASP A 53 3.39 -1.81 18.72
N GLU A 54 3.36 -1.43 20.00
CA GLU A 54 2.22 -0.72 20.58
C GLU A 54 2.00 0.67 19.96
N GLN A 55 3.09 1.38 19.66
CA GLN A 55 3.05 2.69 19.01
C GLN A 55 2.68 2.60 17.54
N GLU A 56 3.14 1.55 16.84
CA GLU A 56 2.75 1.27 15.46
C GLU A 56 1.24 1.07 15.35
N ALA A 57 0.64 0.30 16.26
CA ALA A 57 -0.82 0.15 16.33
C ALA A 57 -1.53 1.50 16.53
N ILE A 58 -1.01 2.37 17.41
CA ILE A 58 -1.59 3.72 17.62
C ILE A 58 -1.46 4.57 16.36
N VAL A 59 -0.33 4.53 15.66
CA VAL A 59 -0.12 5.27 14.39
C VAL A 59 -1.05 4.74 13.31
N PHE A 60 -1.19 3.42 13.17
CA PHE A 60 -2.10 2.78 12.21
C PHE A 60 -3.54 3.24 12.43
N PHE A 61 -4.12 2.93 13.60
CA PHE A 61 -5.52 3.23 13.89
C PHE A 61 -5.78 4.73 13.98
N GLY A 62 -4.88 5.47 14.62
CA GLY A 62 -4.99 6.92 14.74
C GLY A 62 -4.99 7.62 13.38
N THR A 63 -4.17 7.14 12.43
CA THR A 63 -4.12 7.69 11.07
C THR A 63 -5.41 7.42 10.31
N LEU A 64 -5.98 6.20 10.42
CA LEU A 64 -7.28 5.90 9.80
C LEU A 64 -8.41 6.75 10.41
N LEU A 65 -8.36 7.05 11.72
CA LEU A 65 -9.30 7.97 12.36
C LEU A 65 -9.21 9.41 11.81
N LEU A 66 -8.04 9.86 11.32
CA LEU A 66 -7.93 11.15 10.63
C LEU A 66 -8.84 11.20 9.40
N ALA A 67 -8.91 10.09 8.65
CA ALA A 67 -9.79 9.96 7.49
C ALA A 67 -11.27 9.94 7.89
N GLU A 68 -11.64 9.14 8.89
CA GLU A 68 -13.03 9.01 9.36
C GLU A 68 -13.55 10.35 9.90
N LEU A 69 -12.72 11.05 10.69
CA LEU A 69 -13.06 12.36 11.26
C LEU A 69 -12.87 13.52 10.29
N LYS A 70 -12.32 13.27 9.09
CA LYS A 70 -11.97 14.29 8.08
C LYS A 70 -11.15 15.44 8.69
N TYR A 71 -10.16 15.08 9.51
CA TYR A 71 -9.43 16.05 10.32
C TYR A 71 -8.34 16.76 9.51
N SER A 72 -8.76 17.77 8.73
CA SER A 72 -7.89 18.50 7.79
C SER A 72 -6.64 19.17 8.36
N PRO A 73 -6.57 19.60 9.65
CA PRO A 73 -5.32 20.13 10.21
C PRO A 73 -4.14 19.15 10.14
N ALA A 74 -4.40 17.84 10.04
CA ALA A 74 -3.37 16.82 9.96
C ALA A 74 -2.83 16.57 8.54
N LEU A 75 -3.36 17.22 7.49
CA LEU A 75 -2.95 16.96 6.10
C LEU A 75 -1.43 17.00 5.92
N ALA A 76 -0.79 18.08 6.39
CA ALA A 76 0.65 18.24 6.26
C ALA A 76 1.42 17.11 6.97
N LYS A 77 0.93 16.63 8.11
CA LYS A 77 1.54 15.54 8.87
C LYS A 77 1.35 14.20 8.18
N CYS A 78 0.15 13.93 7.67
CA CYS A 78 -0.14 12.73 6.86
C CYS A 78 0.81 12.66 5.66
N LEU A 79 0.92 13.73 4.88
CA LEU A 79 1.80 13.74 3.71
C LEU A 79 3.27 13.52 4.09
N GLN A 80 3.74 14.06 5.22
CA GLN A 80 5.11 13.79 5.71
C GLN A 80 5.31 12.33 6.14
N LEU A 81 4.31 11.72 6.80
CA LEU A 81 4.34 10.31 7.21
C LEU A 81 4.48 9.40 5.99
N PHE A 82 3.67 9.65 4.95
CA PHE A 82 3.65 8.87 3.71
C PHE A 82 4.69 9.35 2.67
N ALA A 83 5.61 10.27 3.00
CA ALA A 83 6.70 10.71 2.12
C ALA A 83 7.95 9.80 2.23
N ARG A 84 7.76 8.48 2.24
CA ARG A 84 8.83 7.48 2.46
C ARG A 84 8.91 6.48 1.30
N SER A 85 9.92 5.61 1.32
CA SER A 85 9.85 4.42 0.46
C SER A 85 8.71 3.55 0.97
N ASP A 86 7.80 3.15 0.09
CA ASP A 86 6.55 2.45 0.42
C ASP A 86 6.43 1.10 -0.30
N THR A 87 7.56 0.54 -0.70
CA THR A 87 7.66 -0.81 -1.28
C THR A 87 7.68 -1.89 -0.19
N TYR A 88 7.67 -3.15 -0.60
CA TYR A 88 7.74 -4.31 0.29
C TYR A 88 8.89 -4.24 1.32
N LEU A 89 8.63 -4.64 2.57
CA LEU A 89 9.56 -4.63 3.71
C LEU A 89 10.10 -3.25 4.10
N THR A 90 9.32 -2.19 3.82
CA THR A 90 9.63 -0.85 4.31
C THR A 90 8.94 -0.61 5.65
N PRO A 91 9.48 0.26 6.52
CA PRO A 91 8.85 0.50 7.82
C PRO A 91 7.41 1.02 7.75
N ILE A 92 7.08 1.80 6.72
CA ILE A 92 5.70 2.27 6.52
C ILE A 92 4.78 1.11 6.11
N GLU A 93 5.28 0.16 5.33
CA GLU A 93 4.53 -1.05 4.94
C GLU A 93 4.36 -2.00 6.12
N ALA A 94 5.33 -2.10 7.03
CA ALA A 94 5.17 -2.87 8.27
C ALA A 94 4.02 -2.35 9.15
N ILE A 95 3.79 -1.03 9.18
CA ILE A 95 2.71 -0.42 9.97
C ILE A 95 1.35 -0.55 9.27
N PHE A 96 1.30 -0.30 7.97
CA PHE A 96 0.03 -0.14 7.25
C PHE A 96 -0.40 -1.37 6.45
N GLY A 97 0.53 -2.27 6.10
CA GLY A 97 0.26 -3.45 5.26
C GLY A 97 -0.58 -3.10 4.03
N ASP A 98 -1.62 -3.87 3.77
CA ASP A 98 -2.54 -3.65 2.65
C ASP A 98 -3.29 -2.30 2.72
N ALA A 99 -3.49 -1.74 3.92
CA ALA A 99 -4.11 -0.42 4.06
C ALA A 99 -3.29 0.68 3.39
N LEU A 100 -1.98 0.47 3.21
CA LEU A 100 -1.10 1.40 2.52
C LEU A 100 -1.55 1.63 1.07
N THR A 101 -1.98 0.58 0.37
CA THR A 101 -2.43 0.67 -1.03
C THR A 101 -3.94 0.80 -1.16
N GLU A 102 -4.72 0.25 -0.22
CA GLU A 102 -6.18 0.22 -0.32
C GLU A 102 -6.88 1.42 0.34
N LEU A 103 -6.29 2.03 1.39
CA LEU A 103 -6.95 3.07 2.18
C LEU A 103 -6.28 4.44 2.11
N THR A 104 -5.04 4.54 1.64
CA THR A 104 -4.31 5.82 1.57
C THR A 104 -5.01 6.85 0.67
N ALA A 105 -5.61 6.43 -0.45
CA ALA A 105 -6.38 7.34 -1.31
C ALA A 105 -7.62 7.90 -0.58
N THR A 106 -8.30 7.06 0.20
CA THR A 106 -9.42 7.46 1.08
C THR A 106 -8.96 8.44 2.16
N LEU A 107 -7.81 8.18 2.78
CA LEU A 107 -7.19 9.06 3.76
C LEU A 107 -6.89 10.44 3.17
N PHE A 108 -6.15 10.49 2.06
CA PHE A 108 -5.80 11.76 1.42
C PHE A 108 -7.03 12.51 0.92
N PHE A 109 -8.00 11.84 0.33
CA PHE A 109 -9.25 12.46 -0.10
C PHE A 109 -9.99 13.13 1.07
N ASN A 110 -10.15 12.42 2.19
CA ASN A 110 -10.95 12.90 3.33
C ASN A 110 -10.22 13.96 4.17
N VAL A 111 -8.91 13.88 4.31
CA VAL A 111 -8.12 14.83 5.09
C VAL A 111 -7.78 16.09 4.29
N ALA A 112 -7.70 16.01 2.95
CA ALA A 112 -7.27 17.17 2.16
C ALA A 112 -8.27 18.33 2.15
N ASP A 113 -9.57 18.09 2.36
CA ASP A 113 -10.61 19.13 2.43
C ASP A 113 -10.53 20.15 1.27
N GLY A 114 -10.30 19.64 0.05
CA GLY A 114 -10.14 20.47 -1.16
C GLY A 114 -8.78 21.15 -1.33
N SER A 115 -7.78 20.85 -0.48
CA SER A 115 -6.39 21.34 -0.62
C SER A 115 -5.62 20.60 -1.71
N THR A 116 -6.13 20.66 -2.94
CA THR A 116 -5.65 19.96 -4.15
C THR A 116 -4.21 20.33 -4.49
N GLN A 117 -3.86 21.61 -4.32
CA GLN A 117 -2.51 22.10 -4.56
C GLN A 117 -1.48 21.44 -3.64
N THR A 118 -1.83 21.19 -2.37
CA THR A 118 -0.92 20.52 -1.42
C THR A 118 -0.69 19.07 -1.81
N LEU A 119 -1.74 18.35 -2.25
CA LEU A 119 -1.59 17.00 -2.83
C LEU A 119 -0.74 17.04 -4.11
N SER A 120 -0.97 18.02 -4.98
CA SER A 120 -0.18 18.22 -6.19
C SER A 120 1.30 18.51 -5.91
N ASP A 121 1.61 19.24 -4.84
CA ASP A 121 3.00 19.52 -4.45
C ASP A 121 3.68 18.24 -3.92
N TYR A 122 2.96 17.46 -3.11
CA TYR A 122 3.42 16.13 -2.66
C TYR A 122 3.71 15.19 -3.83
N ILE A 123 2.81 15.09 -4.82
CA ILE A 123 2.97 14.18 -5.98
C ILE A 123 4.29 14.43 -6.74
N VAL A 124 4.69 15.69 -6.90
CA VAL A 124 5.89 16.07 -7.66
C VAL A 124 7.14 16.22 -6.81
N ASP A 125 7.04 16.09 -5.49
CA ASP A 125 8.19 16.21 -4.59
C ASP A 125 9.18 15.05 -4.75
N GLY A 126 10.42 15.21 -4.27
CA GLY A 126 11.53 14.27 -4.50
C GLY A 126 11.49 12.94 -3.73
N HIS A 127 10.44 12.67 -2.94
CA HIS A 127 10.34 11.44 -2.15
C HIS A 127 10.02 10.19 -3.01
N GLN A 128 10.27 9.02 -2.42
CA GLN A 128 10.24 7.72 -3.10
C GLN A 128 8.90 6.95 -2.96
N ALA A 129 7.85 7.62 -2.46
CA ALA A 129 6.57 6.98 -2.15
C ALA A 129 5.78 6.71 -3.43
N MET A 130 6.02 5.56 -4.05
CA MET A 130 5.44 5.19 -5.33
C MET A 130 3.91 5.03 -5.21
N TYR A 131 3.44 4.22 -4.26
CA TYR A 131 2.03 3.91 -4.07
C TYR A 131 1.27 5.07 -3.42
N CYS A 132 1.91 5.80 -2.50
CA CYS A 132 1.26 6.94 -1.85
C CYS A 132 1.11 8.11 -2.82
N LYS A 133 2.06 8.33 -3.76
CA LYS A 133 1.86 9.30 -4.85
C LYS A 133 0.73 8.90 -5.78
N ALA A 134 0.59 7.60 -6.10
CA ALA A 134 -0.55 7.12 -6.87
C ALA A 134 -1.88 7.37 -6.13
N SER A 135 -1.93 7.08 -4.83
CA SER A 135 -3.08 7.38 -3.97
C SER A 135 -3.42 8.88 -3.94
N ALA A 136 -2.41 9.75 -3.94
CA ALA A 136 -2.63 11.20 -4.00
C ALA A 136 -3.19 11.65 -5.36
N ILE A 137 -2.75 11.05 -6.48
CA ILE A 137 -3.34 11.29 -7.80
C ILE A 137 -4.83 10.89 -7.76
N GLU A 138 -5.13 9.68 -7.29
CA GLU A 138 -6.50 9.17 -7.18
C GLU A 138 -7.38 10.08 -6.31
N ALA A 139 -6.87 10.58 -5.18
CA ALA A 139 -7.57 11.51 -4.32
C ALA A 139 -7.95 12.83 -5.03
N VAL A 140 -7.07 13.39 -5.87
CA VAL A 140 -7.37 14.61 -6.65
C VAL A 140 -8.40 14.32 -7.74
N PHE A 141 -8.31 13.17 -8.43
CA PHE A 141 -9.33 12.76 -9.40
C PHE A 141 -10.71 12.54 -8.74
N ALA A 142 -10.74 11.97 -7.54
CA ALA A 142 -11.97 11.84 -6.76
C ALA A 142 -12.52 13.20 -6.31
N GLN A 143 -11.68 14.19 -6.01
CA GLN A 143 -12.12 15.56 -5.74
C GLN A 143 -12.80 16.19 -6.97
N TYR A 144 -12.30 15.92 -8.18
CA TYR A 144 -13.01 16.29 -9.41
C TYR A 144 -14.33 15.52 -9.57
N GLU A 145 -14.38 14.23 -9.24
CA GLU A 145 -15.59 13.42 -9.31
C GLU A 145 -16.75 14.00 -8.50
N VAL A 146 -16.45 14.50 -7.30
CA VAL A 146 -17.45 15.11 -6.40
C VAL A 146 -17.63 16.62 -6.62
N GLY A 147 -16.93 17.22 -7.60
CA GLY A 147 -17.05 18.63 -7.96
C GLY A 147 -16.38 19.61 -7.01
N VAL A 148 -15.39 19.17 -6.22
CA VAL A 148 -14.55 20.05 -5.39
C VAL A 148 -13.62 20.90 -6.26
N ILE A 149 -13.10 20.32 -7.35
CA ILE A 149 -12.36 21.04 -8.40
C ILE A 149 -13.06 20.90 -9.75
N ASP A 150 -12.78 21.83 -10.65
CA ASP A 150 -13.28 21.77 -12.01
C ASP A 150 -12.28 21.08 -12.97
N LYS A 151 -12.71 20.91 -14.23
CA LYS A 151 -11.88 20.27 -15.26
C LYS A 151 -10.62 21.09 -15.57
N THR A 152 -10.69 22.42 -15.47
CA THR A 152 -9.55 23.29 -15.78
C THR A 152 -8.44 23.07 -14.76
N GLU A 153 -8.78 23.10 -13.47
CA GLU A 153 -7.82 22.83 -12.40
C GLU A 153 -7.24 21.41 -12.48
N LEU A 154 -8.08 20.40 -12.74
CA LEU A 154 -7.59 19.02 -12.94
C LEU A 154 -6.61 18.92 -14.11
N VAL A 155 -6.88 19.56 -15.25
CA VAL A 155 -5.99 19.56 -16.42
C VAL A 155 -4.66 20.25 -16.11
N GLU A 156 -4.66 21.34 -15.32
CA GLU A 156 -3.42 22.00 -14.89
C GLU A 156 -2.55 21.06 -14.03
N HIS A 157 -3.18 20.35 -13.08
CA HIS A 157 -2.49 19.37 -12.24
C HIS A 157 -1.93 18.20 -13.05
N VAL A 158 -2.73 17.55 -13.89
CA VAL A 158 -2.29 16.45 -14.76
C VAL A 158 -1.11 16.87 -15.64
N THR A 159 -1.20 18.07 -16.24
CA THR A 159 -0.11 18.64 -17.05
C THR A 159 1.17 18.79 -16.24
N ARG A 160 1.07 19.35 -15.03
CA ARG A 160 2.21 19.55 -14.13
C ARG A 160 2.86 18.23 -13.74
N TRP A 161 2.07 17.22 -13.37
CA TRP A 161 2.60 15.93 -12.92
C TRP A 161 3.26 15.18 -14.05
N LEU A 162 2.62 15.12 -15.22
CA LEU A 162 3.18 14.46 -16.40
C LEU A 162 4.51 15.09 -16.81
N ALA A 163 4.60 16.43 -16.82
CA ALA A 163 5.85 17.14 -17.09
C ALA A 163 6.95 16.79 -16.06
N ALA A 164 6.60 16.72 -14.76
CA ALA A 164 7.54 16.36 -13.71
C ALA A 164 8.06 14.92 -13.85
N PHE A 165 7.17 13.96 -14.13
CA PHE A 165 7.54 12.55 -14.29
C PHE A 165 8.44 12.32 -15.51
N LEU A 166 8.15 12.99 -16.63
CA LEU A 166 8.96 12.90 -17.85
C LEU A 166 10.33 13.57 -17.71
N ALA A 167 10.45 14.61 -16.89
CA ALA A 167 11.72 15.28 -16.64
C ALA A 167 12.72 14.41 -15.84
N LEU A 168 12.24 13.43 -15.08
CA LEU A 168 13.05 12.56 -14.22
C LEU A 168 12.71 11.07 -14.45
N PRO A 169 13.14 10.45 -15.56
CA PRO A 169 12.82 9.05 -15.84
C PRO A 169 13.31 8.09 -14.73
N SER A 170 12.40 7.26 -14.23
CA SER A 170 12.66 6.22 -13.22
C SER A 170 11.54 5.17 -13.27
N SER A 171 11.75 3.99 -12.68
CA SER A 171 10.69 2.97 -12.54
C SER A 171 9.46 3.53 -11.82
N ASN A 172 9.67 4.32 -10.76
CA ASN A 172 8.58 4.96 -10.02
C ASN A 172 7.81 5.93 -10.90
N ASN A 173 8.49 6.74 -11.72
CA ASN A 173 7.81 7.67 -12.60
C ASN A 173 7.13 6.97 -13.79
N SER A 174 7.66 5.85 -14.29
CA SER A 174 6.97 4.99 -15.26
C SER A 174 5.68 4.40 -14.69
N PHE A 175 5.71 3.92 -13.45
CA PHE A 175 4.52 3.50 -12.72
C PHE A 175 3.52 4.65 -12.57
N LEU A 176 3.97 5.83 -12.12
CA LEU A 176 3.09 7.00 -11.93
C LEU A 176 2.50 7.54 -13.24
N ILE A 177 3.24 7.50 -14.36
CA ILE A 177 2.72 7.79 -15.70
C ILE A 177 1.60 6.81 -16.06
N SER A 178 1.74 5.54 -15.68
CA SER A 178 0.73 4.50 -15.93
C SER A 178 -0.54 4.74 -15.10
N VAL A 179 -0.40 5.08 -13.82
CA VAL A 179 -1.52 5.49 -12.95
C VAL A 179 -2.23 6.73 -13.50
N LEU A 180 -1.46 7.72 -13.95
CA LEU A 180 -2.00 8.96 -14.51
C LEU A 180 -2.77 8.70 -15.82
N ALA A 181 -2.27 7.80 -16.68
CA ALA A 181 -2.95 7.41 -17.90
C ALA A 181 -4.26 6.66 -17.61
N ASP A 182 -4.27 5.68 -16.71
CA ASP A 182 -5.50 4.98 -16.31
C ASP A 182 -6.55 5.96 -15.78
N SER A 183 -6.13 6.90 -14.93
CA SER A 183 -6.99 7.96 -14.41
C SER A 183 -7.53 8.87 -15.52
N CYS A 184 -6.69 9.34 -16.43
CA CYS A 184 -7.13 10.17 -17.56
C CYS A 184 -8.13 9.45 -18.47
N ILE A 185 -7.94 8.15 -18.70
CA ILE A 185 -8.83 7.33 -19.52
C ILE A 185 -10.18 7.11 -18.80
N LYS A 186 -10.14 6.75 -17.51
CA LYS A 186 -11.34 6.55 -16.66
C LYS A 186 -12.19 7.81 -16.56
N TYR A 187 -11.55 8.99 -16.50
CA TYR A 187 -12.23 10.28 -16.39
C TYR A 187 -12.42 11.01 -17.74
N GLN A 188 -12.11 10.37 -18.87
CA GLN A 188 -12.31 10.90 -20.22
C GLN A 188 -11.65 12.27 -20.44
N LEU A 189 -10.40 12.41 -19.99
CA LEU A 189 -9.56 13.58 -20.28
C LEU A 189 -8.95 13.46 -21.69
N ASP A 190 -9.81 13.42 -22.70
CA ASP A 190 -9.46 13.07 -24.09
C ASP A 190 -8.39 13.96 -24.72
N ASP A 191 -8.24 15.19 -24.22
CA ASP A 191 -7.22 16.15 -24.67
C ASP A 191 -5.78 15.62 -24.43
N PHE A 192 -5.59 14.69 -23.48
CA PHE A 192 -4.30 14.04 -23.22
C PHE A 192 -4.06 12.78 -24.06
N LYS A 193 -5.07 12.26 -24.77
CA LYS A 193 -4.96 11.02 -25.54
C LYS A 193 -3.77 11.00 -26.51
N PRO A 194 -3.53 12.03 -27.33
CA PRO A 194 -2.40 12.02 -28.26
C PRO A 194 -1.05 11.92 -27.52
N GLN A 195 -0.92 12.65 -26.41
CA GLN A 195 0.32 12.66 -25.62
C GLN A 195 0.60 11.28 -25.01
N PHE A 196 -0.39 10.61 -24.42
CA PHE A 196 -0.17 9.27 -23.87
C PHE A 196 0.06 8.19 -24.93
N ILE A 197 -0.54 8.32 -26.13
CA ILE A 197 -0.24 7.43 -27.26
C ILE A 197 1.23 7.59 -27.70
N ASP A 198 1.73 8.83 -27.79
CA ASP A 198 3.14 9.08 -28.14
C ASP A 198 4.11 8.49 -27.08
N LEU A 199 3.71 8.45 -25.81
CA LEU A 199 4.50 7.82 -24.75
C LEU A 199 4.57 6.30 -24.87
N CYS A 200 3.56 5.63 -25.46
CA CYS A 200 3.60 4.18 -25.68
C CYS A 200 4.76 3.80 -26.61
N ASP A 201 5.02 4.62 -27.62
CA ASP A 201 6.08 4.37 -28.60
C ASP A 201 7.49 4.51 -27.99
N ASN A 202 7.60 5.08 -26.77
CA ASN A 202 8.84 5.28 -26.04
C ASN A 202 9.05 4.27 -24.88
N ASP A 203 8.16 3.27 -24.72
CA ASP A 203 8.25 2.22 -23.70
C ASP A 203 8.37 2.76 -22.25
N LEU A 204 7.61 3.84 -21.97
CA LEU A 204 7.67 4.55 -20.68
C LEU A 204 6.65 4.07 -19.64
N PHE A 205 5.78 3.13 -20.01
CA PHE A 205 4.74 2.57 -19.13
C PHE A 205 5.24 1.35 -18.37
N ASP A 206 4.66 1.13 -17.20
CA ASP A 206 4.78 -0.13 -16.47
C ASP A 206 3.72 -1.11 -17.00
N GLU A 207 4.14 -2.05 -17.84
CA GLU A 207 3.24 -3.02 -18.46
C GLU A 207 2.66 -4.06 -17.48
N ASP A 208 3.28 -4.25 -16.31
CA ASP A 208 2.73 -5.13 -15.27
C ASP A 208 1.50 -4.47 -14.63
N ARG A 209 1.48 -3.13 -14.58
CA ARG A 209 0.35 -2.35 -14.05
C ARG A 209 -0.71 -2.00 -15.09
N PHE A 210 -0.29 -1.57 -16.27
CA PHE A 210 -1.18 -0.95 -17.28
C PHE A 210 -0.73 -1.26 -18.70
N LYS A 211 -1.58 -1.92 -19.49
CA LYS A 211 -1.18 -2.36 -20.82
C LYS A 211 -1.27 -1.21 -21.81
N GLN A 212 -0.26 -1.04 -22.65
CA GLN A 212 -0.27 -0.01 -23.70
C GLN A 212 -1.48 -0.12 -24.66
N CYS A 213 -2.07 -1.31 -24.81
CA CYS A 213 -3.29 -1.48 -25.60
C CYS A 213 -4.51 -0.78 -24.98
N GLU A 214 -4.57 -0.62 -23.66
CA GLU A 214 -5.60 0.15 -22.96
C GLU A 214 -5.46 1.65 -23.28
N VAL A 215 -4.23 2.19 -23.31
CA VAL A 215 -3.97 3.58 -23.74
C VAL A 215 -4.44 3.79 -25.19
N LYS A 216 -4.09 2.88 -26.09
CA LYS A 216 -4.44 2.97 -27.51
C LYS A 216 -5.95 2.87 -27.73
N ALA A 217 -6.63 2.01 -26.98
CA ALA A 217 -8.08 1.90 -27.01
C ALA A 217 -8.74 3.20 -26.49
N TRP A 218 -8.24 3.72 -25.37
CA TRP A 218 -8.82 4.89 -24.68
C TRP A 218 -10.32 4.70 -24.43
N ASP A 219 -10.70 3.53 -23.94
CA ASP A 219 -12.10 3.15 -23.79
C ASP A 219 -12.34 2.56 -22.40
N LYS A 220 -12.61 3.45 -21.44
CA LYS A 220 -13.16 3.12 -20.10
C LYS A 220 -14.38 3.99 -19.78
N ALA A 221 -15.15 4.39 -20.79
CA ALA A 221 -16.26 5.32 -20.60
C ALA A 221 -17.38 4.77 -19.67
N ASN A 222 -17.48 3.44 -19.57
CA ASN A 222 -18.45 2.75 -18.71
C ASN A 222 -17.83 2.20 -17.40
N ALA A 223 -16.55 2.46 -17.13
CA ALA A 223 -15.93 2.03 -15.89
C ALA A 223 -16.44 2.90 -14.74
N ALA A 224 -16.82 2.27 -13.62
CA ALA A 224 -17.13 3.00 -12.40
C ALA A 224 -15.92 3.84 -11.98
N LYS A 225 -16.18 5.10 -11.62
CA LYS A 225 -15.16 6.02 -11.11
C LYS A 225 -14.82 5.72 -9.65
N LEU A 226 -13.87 6.44 -9.06
CA LEU A 226 -13.26 6.08 -7.78
C LEU A 226 -14.24 6.13 -6.60
N ILE A 227 -15.12 7.13 -6.58
CA ILE A 227 -16.17 7.22 -5.56
C ILE A 227 -17.30 6.23 -5.87
N GLU A 228 -17.72 6.15 -7.14
CA GLU A 228 -18.79 5.25 -7.58
C GLU A 228 -18.49 3.77 -7.30
N SER A 229 -17.25 3.34 -7.52
CA SER A 229 -16.82 1.95 -7.27
C SER A 229 -16.59 1.64 -5.80
N GLY A 230 -16.53 2.65 -4.93
CA GLY A 230 -16.18 2.51 -3.52
C GLY A 230 -14.68 2.41 -3.24
N ASN A 231 -13.82 2.55 -4.25
CA ASN A 231 -12.36 2.58 -4.07
C ASN A 231 -11.92 3.75 -3.17
N ILE A 232 -12.61 4.89 -3.26
CA ILE A 232 -12.44 6.01 -2.32
C ILE A 232 -13.75 6.24 -1.56
N GLN A 233 -13.67 6.11 -0.23
CA GLN A 233 -14.84 6.19 0.64
C GLN A 233 -15.06 7.62 1.18
N THR A 234 -16.11 8.31 0.70
CA THR A 234 -16.48 9.65 1.21
C THR A 234 -17.08 9.63 2.62
N LYS A 235 -17.61 8.47 3.04
CA LYS A 235 -18.16 8.20 4.37
C LYS A 235 -17.41 7.02 4.99
N PHE A 236 -16.11 7.19 5.13
CA PHE A 236 -15.23 6.18 5.68
C PHE A 236 -15.54 5.94 7.16
N ASN A 237 -15.58 4.67 7.55
CA ASN A 237 -15.67 4.23 8.94
C ASN A 237 -14.61 3.15 9.15
N VAL A 238 -13.70 3.37 10.10
CA VAL A 238 -12.55 2.50 10.36
C VAL A 238 -13.01 1.10 10.77
N VAL A 239 -13.97 1.04 11.70
CA VAL A 239 -14.44 -0.23 12.27
C VAL A 239 -15.16 -1.07 11.21
N ASP A 240 -16.09 -0.46 10.47
CA ASP A 240 -16.86 -1.15 9.44
C ASP A 240 -15.95 -1.65 8.31
N THR A 241 -14.97 -0.83 7.90
CA THR A 241 -14.04 -1.20 6.81
C THR A 241 -13.15 -2.37 7.22
N LEU A 242 -12.50 -2.30 8.37
CA LEU A 242 -11.58 -3.35 8.81
C LEU A 242 -12.31 -4.65 9.17
N ASN A 243 -13.53 -4.56 9.71
CA ASN A 243 -14.36 -5.74 9.94
C ASN A 243 -14.75 -6.43 8.62
N ALA A 244 -15.03 -5.66 7.56
CA ALA A 244 -15.33 -6.24 6.25
C ALA A 244 -14.15 -7.05 5.70
N TRP A 245 -12.92 -6.56 5.91
CA TRP A 245 -11.70 -7.27 5.49
C TRP A 245 -11.49 -8.56 6.27
N ILE A 246 -11.62 -8.52 7.61
CA ILE A 246 -11.52 -9.71 8.46
C ILE A 246 -12.53 -10.79 8.04
N VAL A 247 -13.76 -10.38 7.72
CA VAL A 247 -14.81 -11.31 7.26
C VAL A 247 -14.48 -11.89 5.89
N ASP A 248 -13.99 -11.07 4.95
CA ASP A 248 -13.64 -11.55 3.61
C ASP A 248 -12.47 -12.54 3.64
N ASP A 249 -11.42 -12.24 4.42
CA ASP A 249 -10.30 -13.16 4.66
C ASP A 249 -10.78 -14.48 5.28
N SER A 250 -11.65 -14.42 6.28
CA SER A 250 -12.22 -15.63 6.89
C SER A 250 -13.05 -16.46 5.91
N ASN A 251 -13.72 -15.83 4.94
CA ASN A 251 -14.47 -16.54 3.92
C ASN A 251 -13.55 -17.13 2.84
N ASN A 252 -12.45 -16.46 2.52
CA ASN A 252 -11.44 -16.93 1.58
C ASN A 252 -10.64 -18.12 2.14
N GLU A 253 -10.31 -18.12 3.44
CA GLU A 253 -9.71 -19.29 4.11
C GLU A 253 -10.63 -20.53 4.10
N VAL A 254 -11.94 -20.34 4.15
CA VAL A 254 -12.92 -21.45 4.04
C VAL A 254 -13.05 -21.94 2.59
N ALA A 255 -12.84 -21.07 1.60
CA ALA A 255 -12.89 -21.42 0.18
C ALA A 255 -11.63 -22.16 -0.29
N ASP A 256 -10.45 -21.82 0.23
CA ASP A 256 -9.19 -22.54 -0.06
C ASP A 256 -9.15 -23.95 0.56
N ASN A 257 -10.00 -24.24 1.54
CA ASN A 257 -10.20 -25.58 2.09
C ASN A 257 -11.08 -26.50 1.22
N MET A 258 -11.59 -26.04 0.08
CA MET A 258 -12.42 -26.84 -0.84
C MET A 258 -11.71 -27.29 -2.13
N SER A 259 -10.38 -27.14 -2.25
CA SER A 259 -9.66 -27.61 -3.44
C SER A 259 -8.34 -28.35 -3.21
N ASN A 260 -8.17 -29.11 -2.12
CA ASN A 260 -7.01 -29.99 -1.97
C ASN A 260 -7.38 -31.36 -1.39
N GLU A 261 -7.59 -32.35 -2.28
CA GLU A 261 -7.56 -33.79 -1.94
C GLU A 261 -6.15 -34.28 -1.50
N ASP A 262 -5.23 -33.39 -1.12
CA ASP A 262 -3.89 -33.69 -0.60
C ASP A 262 -3.62 -33.10 0.81
N SER A 263 -4.62 -32.48 1.46
CA SER A 263 -4.44 -31.90 2.81
C SER A 263 -4.21 -32.96 3.90
N ASP A 264 -4.83 -34.15 3.76
CA ASP A 264 -4.75 -35.21 4.77
C ASP A 264 -3.35 -35.83 4.91
N ALA A 265 -2.51 -35.73 3.87
CA ALA A 265 -1.16 -36.28 3.88
C ALA A 265 -0.14 -35.36 4.58
N PHE A 266 -0.36 -34.04 4.56
CA PHE A 266 0.54 -33.06 5.17
C PHE A 266 0.27 -32.89 6.67
N GLU A 267 -1.00 -32.87 7.08
CA GLU A 267 -1.39 -32.88 8.50
C GLU A 267 -0.91 -34.13 9.22
N SER A 268 -1.00 -35.30 8.57
CA SER A 268 -0.51 -36.56 9.15
C SER A 268 1.02 -36.62 9.29
N LEU A 269 1.77 -35.76 8.59
CA LEU A 269 3.23 -35.68 8.68
C LEU A 269 3.71 -34.72 9.79
N MET A 270 2.86 -33.77 10.18
CA MET A 270 3.13 -32.67 11.11
C MET A 270 2.47 -32.84 12.49
N GLY A 271 1.57 -33.81 12.65
CA GLY A 271 0.94 -34.13 13.94
C GLY A 271 1.92 -34.68 14.98
N GLU A 272 1.48 -34.78 16.24
CA GLU A 272 2.32 -35.12 17.42
C GLU A 272 3.10 -36.44 17.32
N ASP A 273 2.74 -37.36 16.40
CA ASP A 273 3.44 -38.62 16.12
C ASP A 273 4.05 -38.68 14.69
N GLY A 274 4.12 -37.54 14.00
CA GLY A 274 4.56 -37.41 12.61
C GLY A 274 6.09 -37.46 12.44
N LEU A 275 6.54 -37.99 11.29
CA LEU A 275 7.96 -38.22 10.97
C LEU A 275 8.85 -36.97 11.07
N LEU A 276 8.26 -35.76 11.00
CA LEU A 276 8.96 -34.48 11.04
C LEU A 276 8.97 -33.81 12.43
N ALA A 277 8.22 -34.32 13.40
CA ALA A 277 8.12 -33.71 14.73
C ALA A 277 9.48 -33.65 15.45
N ASP A 278 10.32 -34.67 15.26
CA ASP A 278 11.66 -34.75 15.88
C ASP A 278 12.75 -33.96 15.12
N ILE A 279 12.51 -33.58 13.86
CA ILE A 279 13.55 -33.00 12.99
C ILE A 279 13.60 -31.46 13.07
N LEU A 280 12.46 -30.82 13.38
CA LEU A 280 12.32 -29.36 13.29
C LEU A 280 12.58 -28.61 14.60
N TYR A 281 12.64 -29.30 15.75
CA TYR A 281 12.77 -28.65 17.06
C TYR A 281 14.02 -29.01 17.87
N ASP A 282 14.90 -29.89 17.35
CA ASP A 282 16.21 -30.14 17.96
C ASP A 282 17.34 -29.49 17.14
N GLU A 283 17.85 -28.39 17.67
CA GLU A 283 18.96 -27.60 17.10
C GLU A 283 20.22 -28.46 16.83
N ASN A 284 20.43 -29.55 17.60
CA ASN A 284 21.56 -30.46 17.41
C ASN A 284 21.39 -31.38 16.18
N THR A 285 20.16 -31.81 15.88
CA THR A 285 19.85 -32.66 14.73
C THR A 285 19.98 -31.92 13.40
N ILE A 286 19.71 -30.60 13.39
CA ILE A 286 19.92 -29.73 12.22
C ILE A 286 21.42 -29.53 11.94
N LEU A 287 22.24 -29.38 12.98
CA LEU A 287 23.69 -29.23 12.86
C LEU A 287 24.36 -30.52 12.36
N GLU A 288 23.99 -31.69 12.89
CA GLU A 288 24.57 -32.99 12.47
C GLU A 288 24.22 -33.38 11.03
N ASN A 289 23.08 -32.94 10.50
CA ASN A 289 22.62 -33.27 9.15
C ASN A 289 22.85 -32.15 8.11
N SER A 290 23.43 -31.02 8.52
CA SER A 290 23.78 -29.93 7.59
C SER A 290 25.02 -30.29 6.76
N VAL A 291 24.90 -30.24 5.42
CA VAL A 291 26.04 -30.42 4.52
C VAL A 291 26.76 -29.08 4.37
N PRO A 292 28.10 -29.00 4.56
CA PRO A 292 28.84 -27.77 4.34
C PRO A 292 28.65 -27.24 2.91
N VAL A 293 28.31 -25.94 2.79
CA VAL A 293 28.02 -25.23 1.52
C VAL A 293 29.13 -25.36 0.47
N SER A 294 30.34 -25.77 0.86
CA SER A 294 31.49 -25.96 -0.03
C SER A 294 31.41 -27.18 -0.95
N SER A 295 30.35 -28.00 -0.93
CA SER A 295 30.20 -29.20 -1.78
C SER A 295 29.10 -29.11 -2.84
N LEU A 296 28.36 -28.00 -2.94
CA LEU A 296 27.37 -27.81 -4.00
C LEU A 296 28.07 -27.74 -5.38
N PRO A 297 27.59 -28.48 -6.41
CA PRO A 297 28.18 -28.43 -7.75
C PRO A 297 28.19 -26.99 -8.24
N THR A 298 29.36 -26.48 -8.59
CA THR A 298 29.49 -25.11 -9.09
C THR A 298 28.77 -25.04 -10.43
N ALA A 299 27.64 -24.32 -10.50
CA ALA A 299 26.89 -24.16 -11.74
C ALA A 299 27.80 -23.59 -12.83
N GLY A 300 27.82 -24.22 -14.00
CA GLY A 300 28.58 -23.75 -15.15
C GLY A 300 28.06 -22.37 -15.60
N ARG A 301 28.93 -21.51 -16.15
CA ARG A 301 28.58 -20.13 -16.55
C ARG A 301 27.30 -20.01 -17.40
N ASN A 302 26.96 -21.03 -18.18
CA ASN A 302 25.79 -21.02 -19.06
C ASN A 302 24.59 -21.81 -18.53
N ASP A 303 24.72 -22.46 -17.37
CA ASP A 303 23.66 -23.26 -16.76
C ASP A 303 22.59 -22.35 -16.15
N PRO A 304 21.37 -22.85 -15.91
CA PRO A 304 20.34 -22.14 -15.16
C PRO A 304 20.87 -21.68 -13.81
N CYS A 305 20.57 -20.45 -13.44
CA CYS A 305 21.08 -19.85 -12.22
C CYS A 305 20.43 -20.53 -10.99
N PRO A 306 21.21 -21.03 -10.02
CA PRO A 306 20.70 -21.75 -8.87
C PRO A 306 19.87 -20.88 -7.91
N CYS A 307 19.83 -19.55 -8.10
CA CYS A 307 18.94 -18.66 -7.34
C CYS A 307 17.47 -18.70 -7.80
N GLY A 308 17.10 -19.57 -8.74
CA GLY A 308 15.72 -19.74 -9.20
C GLY A 308 15.24 -18.71 -10.21
N SER A 309 16.10 -17.78 -10.64
CA SER A 309 15.70 -16.68 -11.55
C SER A 309 15.36 -17.11 -12.99
N GLY A 310 15.57 -18.38 -13.35
CA GLY A 310 15.40 -18.90 -14.73
C GLY A 310 16.43 -18.40 -15.75
N LYS A 311 17.32 -17.46 -15.38
CA LYS A 311 18.36 -16.90 -16.26
C LYS A 311 19.64 -17.74 -16.23
N LYS A 312 20.51 -17.62 -17.25
CA LYS A 312 21.85 -18.26 -17.23
C LYS A 312 22.71 -17.66 -16.12
N TYR A 313 23.51 -18.47 -15.43
CA TYR A 313 24.29 -18.06 -14.25
C TYR A 313 25.17 -16.81 -14.50
N LYS A 314 25.84 -16.73 -15.66
CA LYS A 314 26.65 -15.55 -16.09
C LYS A 314 25.88 -14.25 -16.31
N LYS A 315 24.56 -14.28 -16.40
CA LYS A 315 23.71 -13.11 -16.61
C LYS A 315 22.93 -12.74 -15.35
N CYS A 316 23.03 -13.54 -14.29
CA CYS A 316 22.27 -13.35 -13.06
C CYS A 316 23.20 -13.03 -11.89
N CYS A 317 23.99 -14.01 -11.46
CA CYS A 317 24.76 -13.91 -10.21
C CYS A 317 26.28 -13.79 -10.42
N LEU A 318 26.78 -14.07 -11.63
CA LEU A 318 28.15 -13.77 -12.06
C LEU A 318 28.14 -12.44 -12.84
N ARG A 319 28.13 -11.30 -12.14
CA ARG A 319 28.33 -9.99 -12.79
C ARG A 319 29.77 -9.86 -13.30
#